data_AF-T2F2K4-F1
#
_entry.id   AF-T2F2K4-F1
#
_cell.length_a   1.000
_cell.length_b   1.000
_cell.length_c   1.000
_cell.angle_alpha   90.00
_cell.angle_beta   90.00
_cell.angle_gamma   90.00
#
_symmetry.space_group_name_H-M   'P 1'
#
loop_
_entity.id
_entity.type
_entity.pdbx_description
1 polymer ?
#
loop_
_entity_poly.entity_id
_entity_poly.type
_entity_poly.pdbx_seq_one_letter_code
_entity_poly.pdbx_strand_id
1 'polypeptide(L)'
;KHAVQTTLESATAIAVSYSGVLYITETDEKKINRIRQVTTDGEISLVAGIPSECDCKNDVNCDCYQNGDGYAKDAKLNAPSSLAVSPDGTLYIADLGNIRIRAVSKNKPLMSSMNFYEVASPTDQELYIFDVNGTHQYTVSLVTGDYLYNFSYSNDNDITAVTDSNGNTLRIRRDPNRMPVRVVSPDNQVIWLTIGTNGCLKSMTAQGQELVLFTY
;
A
#
# COMPACT_ATOMS: atom_id res chain seq x y z
N LYS A 1 23.46 2.33 6.14
CA LYS A 1 24.85 1.80 6.20
C LYS A 1 25.36 1.73 4.77
N HIS A 2 26.54 2.27 4.48
CA HIS A 2 27.13 2.14 3.16
C HIS A 2 27.64 0.70 2.91
N ALA A 3 27.41 0.20 1.70
CA ALA A 3 27.81 -1.15 1.28
C ALA A 3 29.33 -1.36 1.40
N VAL A 4 30.13 -0.35 1.04
CA VAL A 4 31.62 -0.42 1.09
C VAL A 4 32.19 -0.56 2.50
N GLN A 5 31.38 -0.27 3.53
CA GLN A 5 31.76 -0.40 4.95
C GLN A 5 31.10 -1.61 5.62
N THR A 6 30.39 -2.45 4.86
CA THR A 6 29.60 -3.55 5.40
C THR A 6 30.17 -4.89 4.94
N THR A 7 30.46 -5.78 5.88
CA THR A 7 30.95 -7.13 5.58
C THR A 7 29.82 -8.02 5.06
N LEU A 8 30.14 -8.87 4.09
CA LEU A 8 29.29 -9.98 3.66
C LEU A 8 29.60 -11.24 4.48
N GLU A 9 28.57 -12.01 4.79
CA GLU A 9 28.59 -13.25 5.56
C GLU A 9 28.10 -14.38 4.65
N SER A 10 29.04 -15.16 4.09
CA SER A 10 28.73 -16.31 3.23
C SER A 10 27.79 -15.97 2.05
N ALA A 11 28.17 -14.97 1.24
CA ALA A 11 27.40 -14.58 0.08
C ALA A 11 27.46 -15.65 -1.04
N THR A 12 26.31 -15.99 -1.63
CA THR A 12 26.18 -17.11 -2.58
C THR A 12 25.64 -16.73 -3.96
N ALA A 13 24.83 -15.67 -4.06
CA ALA A 13 24.21 -15.25 -5.32
C ALA A 13 23.99 -13.74 -5.36
N ILE A 14 23.87 -13.20 -6.58
CA ILE A 14 23.53 -11.81 -6.83
C ILE A 14 22.49 -11.68 -7.95
N ALA A 15 21.72 -10.60 -7.94
CA ALA A 15 20.88 -10.18 -9.06
C ALA A 15 20.79 -8.65 -9.11
N VAL A 16 20.57 -8.07 -10.28
CA VAL A 16 20.44 -6.62 -10.45
C VAL A 16 19.11 -6.31 -11.12
N SER A 17 18.35 -5.36 -10.56
CA SER A 17 17.10 -4.89 -11.17
C SER A 17 17.36 -3.95 -12.34
N TYR A 18 16.34 -3.75 -13.18
CA TYR A 18 16.36 -2.73 -14.24
C TYR A 18 16.56 -1.29 -13.71
N SER A 19 16.23 -1.04 -12.45
CA SER A 19 16.45 0.25 -11.79
C SER A 19 17.85 0.37 -11.15
N GLY A 20 18.73 -0.60 -11.36
CA GLY A 20 20.11 -0.59 -10.86
C GLY A 20 20.27 -0.97 -9.39
N VAL A 21 19.25 -1.56 -8.75
CA VAL A 21 19.35 -2.07 -7.38
C VAL A 21 19.98 -3.47 -7.41
N LEU A 22 21.06 -3.66 -6.66
CA LEU A 22 21.74 -4.95 -6.51
C LEU A 22 21.14 -5.71 -5.32
N TYR A 23 20.83 -6.99 -5.51
CA TYR A 23 20.42 -7.92 -4.46
C TYR A 23 21.52 -8.95 -4.25
N ILE A 24 21.77 -9.29 -2.99
CA ILE A 24 22.82 -10.21 -2.55
C ILE A 24 22.20 -11.24 -1.63
N THR A 25 22.37 -12.51 -1.96
CA THR A 25 21.99 -13.63 -1.08
C THR A 25 23.15 -13.96 -0.16
N GLU A 26 22.82 -14.17 1.11
CA GLU A 26 23.74 -14.63 2.15
C GLU A 26 23.17 -15.84 2.85
N THR A 27 23.93 -16.93 2.82
CA THR A 27 23.54 -18.14 3.52
C THR A 27 24.74 -18.88 4.09
N ASP A 28 24.69 -19.18 5.39
CA ASP A 28 25.58 -20.13 6.04
C ASP A 28 24.94 -21.54 6.12
N GLU A 29 23.79 -21.72 5.46
CA GLU A 29 22.88 -22.86 5.52
C GLU A 29 22.33 -23.19 6.92
N LYS A 30 22.65 -22.38 7.94
CA LYS A 30 22.35 -22.64 9.35
C LYS A 30 21.44 -21.57 9.92
N LYS A 31 21.98 -20.42 10.34
CA LYS A 31 21.22 -19.35 10.99
C LYS A 31 21.05 -18.13 10.12
N ILE A 32 22.00 -17.88 9.24
CA ILE A 32 21.97 -16.77 8.30
C ILE A 32 21.41 -17.32 7.00
N ASN A 33 20.21 -16.88 6.65
CA ASN A 33 19.58 -17.15 5.36
C ASN A 33 18.81 -15.89 4.99
N ARG A 34 19.47 -14.95 4.30
CA ARG A 34 18.91 -13.61 4.07
C ARG A 34 19.27 -13.06 2.71
N ILE A 35 18.46 -12.10 2.25
CA ILE A 35 18.73 -11.29 1.07
C ILE A 35 18.89 -9.84 1.52
N ARG A 36 19.98 -9.22 1.09
CA ARG A 36 20.23 -7.79 1.24
C ARG A 36 20.12 -7.09 -0.11
N GLN A 37 19.73 -5.82 -0.09
CA GLN A 37 19.79 -4.94 -1.25
C GLN A 37 20.85 -3.87 -1.05
N VAL A 38 21.47 -3.45 -2.15
CA VAL A 38 22.32 -2.26 -2.29
C VAL A 38 21.64 -1.33 -3.29
N THR A 39 21.23 -0.16 -2.82
CA THR A 39 20.61 0.88 -3.66
C THR A 39 21.65 1.63 -4.48
N THR A 40 21.19 2.43 -5.46
CA THR A 40 22.06 3.14 -6.41
C THR A 40 22.95 4.22 -5.77
N ASP A 41 22.61 4.67 -4.56
CA ASP A 41 23.41 5.56 -3.70
C ASP A 41 24.42 4.79 -2.82
N GLY A 42 24.45 3.46 -2.92
CA GLY A 42 25.40 2.60 -2.22
C GLY A 42 24.99 2.23 -0.79
N GLU A 43 23.72 2.44 -0.40
CA GLU A 43 23.20 2.02 0.90
C GLU A 43 22.81 0.53 0.90
N ILE A 44 23.24 -0.23 1.91
CA ILE A 44 22.91 -1.65 2.08
C ILE A 44 21.87 -1.87 3.19
N SER A 45 20.85 -2.70 2.92
CA SER A 45 19.75 -3.00 3.85
C SER A 45 19.22 -4.42 3.70
N LEU A 46 18.58 -4.95 4.76
CA LEU A 46 17.89 -6.23 4.74
C LEU A 46 16.57 -6.12 3.95
N VAL A 47 16.35 -7.05 3.02
CA VAL A 47 15.11 -7.17 2.24
C VAL A 47 14.25 -8.31 2.74
N ALA A 48 14.87 -9.50 2.88
CA ALA A 48 14.17 -10.71 3.26
C ALA A 48 15.05 -11.63 4.10
N GLY A 49 14.43 -12.46 4.93
CA GLY A 49 15.15 -13.44 5.77
C GLY A 49 15.53 -12.88 7.13
N ILE A 50 14.73 -13.19 8.16
CA ILE A 50 15.12 -12.98 9.55
C ILE A 50 16.18 -14.03 9.94
N PRO A 51 17.22 -13.68 10.73
CA PRO A 51 18.10 -14.69 11.31
C PRO A 51 17.30 -15.76 12.06
N SER A 52 17.62 -17.03 11.82
CA SER A 52 16.95 -18.15 12.49
C SER A 52 17.48 -18.32 13.92
N GLU A 53 16.56 -18.62 14.85
CA GLU A 53 16.91 -18.94 16.24
C GLU A 53 17.59 -20.32 16.37
N CYS A 54 17.28 -21.25 15.47
CA CYS A 54 17.83 -22.61 15.40
C CYS A 54 18.64 -22.85 14.11
N ASP A 55 19.40 -23.95 14.07
CA ASP A 55 20.24 -24.33 12.93
C ASP A 55 19.42 -25.10 11.89
N CYS A 56 19.15 -24.48 10.74
CA CYS A 56 18.31 -25.06 9.68
C CYS A 56 18.86 -26.35 9.06
N LYS A 57 20.14 -26.66 9.26
CA LYS A 57 20.81 -27.83 8.67
C LYS A 57 21.02 -28.95 9.66
N ASN A 58 21.33 -28.62 10.92
CA ASN A 58 21.74 -29.61 11.91
C ASN A 58 20.64 -29.95 12.93
N ASP A 59 19.70 -29.04 13.19
CA ASP A 59 18.64 -29.28 14.16
C ASP A 59 17.40 -29.86 13.46
N VAL A 60 17.11 -31.13 13.75
CA VAL A 60 16.00 -31.90 13.14
C VAL A 60 14.64 -31.29 13.46
N ASN A 61 14.50 -30.58 14.58
CA ASN A 61 13.24 -29.98 15.01
C ASN A 61 13.13 -28.49 14.63
N CYS A 62 14.08 -27.97 13.84
CA CYS A 62 14.11 -26.56 13.46
C CYS A 62 13.14 -26.26 12.32
N ASP A 63 12.21 -25.34 12.55
CA ASP A 63 11.30 -24.84 11.52
C ASP A 63 11.87 -23.56 10.86
N CYS A 64 12.58 -23.77 9.75
CA CYS A 64 13.17 -22.74 8.90
C CYS A 64 12.30 -22.32 7.71
N TYR A 65 10.99 -22.48 7.86
CA TYR A 65 10.03 -22.04 6.87
C TYR A 65 8.91 -21.25 7.53
N GLN A 66 8.42 -20.23 6.85
CA GLN A 66 7.19 -19.54 7.25
C GLN A 66 6.11 -19.85 6.22
N ASN A 67 5.04 -20.48 6.68
CA ASN A 67 3.84 -20.70 5.89
C ASN A 67 3.07 -19.40 5.65
N GLY A 68 2.52 -19.26 4.45
CA GLY A 68 1.64 -18.15 4.08
C GLY A 68 2.38 -16.87 3.67
N ASP A 69 1.58 -15.82 3.49
CA ASP A 69 2.04 -14.50 3.12
C ASP A 69 2.45 -13.67 4.35
N GLY A 70 3.24 -12.63 4.14
CA GLY A 70 3.70 -11.74 5.21
C GLY A 70 4.82 -10.82 4.76
N TYR A 71 5.37 -10.06 5.71
CA TYR A 71 6.52 -9.21 5.42
C TYR A 71 7.76 -10.05 5.16
N ALA A 72 8.43 -9.80 4.04
CA ALA A 72 9.61 -10.56 3.64
C ALA A 72 10.75 -10.52 4.67
N LYS A 73 10.87 -9.42 5.43
CA LYS A 73 11.85 -9.27 6.52
C LYS A 73 11.67 -10.28 7.65
N ASP A 74 10.43 -10.70 7.91
CA ASP A 74 10.10 -11.65 8.97
C ASP A 74 10.13 -13.10 8.47
N ALA A 75 10.16 -13.27 7.14
CA ALA A 75 10.18 -14.58 6.51
C ALA A 75 11.43 -15.37 6.93
N LYS A 76 11.22 -16.66 7.23
CA LYS A 76 12.31 -17.63 7.37
C LYS A 76 12.64 -18.22 6.00
N LEU A 77 13.91 -18.11 5.61
CA LEU A 77 14.48 -18.71 4.41
C LEU A 77 15.42 -19.84 4.79
N ASN A 78 15.70 -20.75 3.86
CA ASN A 78 16.57 -21.89 4.07
C ASN A 78 17.43 -22.17 2.84
N ALA A 79 18.74 -21.94 2.98
CA ALA A 79 19.75 -22.14 1.94
C ALA A 79 19.39 -21.50 0.57
N PRO A 80 19.01 -20.21 0.51
CA PRO A 80 18.71 -19.57 -0.77
C PRO A 80 19.91 -19.64 -1.72
N SER A 81 19.68 -20.12 -2.95
CA SER A 81 20.76 -20.49 -3.89
C SER A 81 20.87 -19.58 -5.11
N SER A 82 19.80 -18.86 -5.47
CA SER A 82 19.77 -18.00 -6.65
C SER A 82 18.70 -16.92 -6.53
N LEU A 83 18.87 -15.84 -7.30
CA LEU A 83 17.97 -14.69 -7.38
C LEU A 83 17.64 -14.35 -8.84
N ALA A 84 16.43 -13.85 -9.08
CA ALA A 84 16.05 -13.22 -10.34
C ALA A 84 15.10 -12.04 -10.07
N VAL A 85 15.22 -10.95 -10.84
CA VAL A 85 14.35 -9.77 -10.68
C VAL A 85 13.51 -9.61 -11.94
N SER A 86 12.19 -9.54 -11.80
CA SER A 86 11.28 -9.26 -12.91
C SER A 86 11.17 -7.77 -13.25
N PRO A 87 10.63 -7.41 -14.44
CA PRO A 87 10.46 -6.02 -14.85
C PRO A 87 9.59 -5.17 -13.92
N ASP A 88 8.63 -5.77 -13.21
CA ASP A 88 7.78 -5.09 -12.23
C ASP A 88 8.49 -4.85 -10.88
N GLY A 89 9.71 -5.34 -10.73
CA GLY A 89 10.54 -5.25 -9.53
C GLY A 89 10.32 -6.37 -8.52
N THR A 90 9.56 -7.42 -8.84
CA THR A 90 9.43 -8.59 -7.98
C THR A 90 10.74 -9.39 -7.97
N LEU A 91 11.24 -9.69 -6.77
CA LEU A 91 12.44 -10.51 -6.56
C LEU A 91 12.02 -11.96 -6.34
N TYR A 92 12.48 -12.85 -7.22
CA TYR A 92 12.35 -14.29 -7.08
C TYR A 92 13.59 -14.86 -6.38
N ILE A 93 13.35 -15.72 -5.38
CA ILE A 93 14.36 -16.38 -4.56
C ILE A 93 14.20 -17.88 -4.76
N ALA A 94 15.28 -18.55 -5.19
CA ALA A 94 15.35 -20.01 -5.14
C ALA A 94 15.69 -20.44 -3.71
N ASP A 95 14.66 -20.70 -2.91
CA ASP A 95 14.75 -21.07 -1.48
C ASP A 95 15.01 -22.57 -1.36
N LEU A 96 16.25 -22.99 -1.70
CA LEU A 96 16.61 -24.37 -2.01
C LEU A 96 16.30 -25.35 -0.87
N GLY A 97 16.66 -24.99 0.36
CA GLY A 97 16.42 -25.83 1.55
C GLY A 97 14.93 -26.02 1.84
N ASN A 98 14.09 -25.08 1.42
CA ASN A 98 12.64 -25.18 1.49
C ASN A 98 12.00 -25.72 0.21
N ILE A 99 12.78 -26.08 -0.81
CA ILE A 99 12.32 -26.67 -2.10
C ILE A 99 11.26 -25.80 -2.77
N ARG A 100 11.45 -24.48 -2.76
CA ARG A 100 10.46 -23.50 -3.26
C ARG A 100 11.13 -22.38 -4.06
N ILE A 101 10.33 -21.78 -4.95
CA ILE A 101 10.60 -20.45 -5.47
C ILE A 101 9.69 -19.49 -4.71
N ARG A 102 10.27 -18.49 -4.06
CA ARG A 102 9.52 -17.46 -3.32
C ARG A 102 9.62 -16.12 -4.03
N ALA A 103 8.56 -15.32 -3.96
CA ALA A 103 8.52 -14.00 -4.56
C ALA A 103 8.42 -12.93 -3.46
N VAL A 104 9.25 -11.89 -3.57
CA VAL A 104 9.20 -10.69 -2.75
C VAL A 104 8.81 -9.53 -3.66
N SER A 105 7.57 -9.08 -3.52
CA SER A 105 7.00 -7.99 -4.31
C SER A 105 6.76 -6.75 -3.44
N LYS A 106 6.51 -5.61 -4.10
CA LYS A 106 6.07 -4.40 -3.41
C LYS A 106 4.69 -4.64 -2.80
N ASN A 107 4.49 -4.17 -1.57
CA ASN A 107 3.17 -4.21 -0.94
C ASN A 107 2.17 -3.40 -1.77
N LYS A 108 1.07 -4.05 -2.18
CA LYS A 108 0.00 -3.49 -3.00
C LYS A 108 -1.33 -4.11 -2.55
N PRO A 109 -2.44 -3.37 -2.58
CA PRO A 109 -3.75 -3.98 -2.36
C PRO A 109 -4.00 -5.04 -3.44
N LEU A 110 -4.47 -6.20 -3.01
CA LEU A 110 -4.90 -7.26 -3.91
C LEU A 110 -6.33 -6.97 -4.38
N MET A 111 -6.62 -7.32 -5.63
CA MET A 111 -7.98 -7.25 -6.13
C MET A 111 -8.80 -8.38 -5.52
N SER A 112 -9.94 -8.05 -4.93
CA SER A 112 -10.87 -9.03 -4.36
C SER A 112 -11.60 -9.80 -5.47
N SER A 113 -12.28 -10.88 -5.11
CA SER A 113 -13.12 -11.67 -6.03
C SER A 113 -14.28 -10.87 -6.64
N MET A 114 -14.60 -9.71 -6.06
CA MET A 114 -15.65 -8.79 -6.49
C MET A 114 -15.12 -7.64 -7.35
N ASN A 115 -13.85 -7.68 -7.79
CA ASN A 115 -13.18 -6.62 -8.55
C ASN A 115 -13.09 -5.28 -7.79
N PHE A 116 -12.86 -5.33 -6.48
CA PHE A 116 -12.56 -4.16 -5.66
C PHE A 116 -11.13 -4.22 -5.10
N TYR A 117 -10.58 -3.05 -4.79
CA TYR A 117 -9.38 -2.89 -3.96
C TYR A 117 -9.79 -2.42 -2.57
N GLU A 118 -9.12 -2.94 -1.56
CA GLU A 118 -9.42 -2.66 -0.16
C GLU A 118 -8.19 -2.10 0.55
N VAL A 119 -8.37 -1.02 1.31
CA VAL A 119 -7.32 -0.37 2.10
C VAL A 119 -7.86 -0.07 3.49
N ALA A 120 -7.24 -0.63 4.52
CA ALA A 120 -7.67 -0.45 5.91
C ALA A 120 -6.92 0.69 6.60
N SER A 121 -7.61 1.43 7.47
CA SER A 121 -7.04 2.27 8.51
C SER A 121 -7.35 1.65 9.89
N PRO A 122 -6.41 0.92 10.50
CA PRO A 122 -6.62 0.35 11.83
C PRO A 122 -6.80 1.42 12.93
N THR A 123 -6.23 2.62 12.74
CA THR A 123 -6.37 3.73 13.70
C THR A 123 -7.77 4.29 13.71
N ASP A 124 -8.39 4.41 12.54
CA ASP A 124 -9.76 4.91 12.40
C ASP A 124 -10.80 3.79 12.53
N GLN A 125 -10.34 2.53 12.53
CA GLN A 125 -11.18 1.33 12.46
C GLN A 125 -12.08 1.31 11.22
N GLU A 126 -11.53 1.74 10.09
CA GLU A 126 -12.22 1.86 8.81
C GLU A 126 -11.54 1.01 7.73
N LEU A 127 -12.33 0.56 6.77
CA LEU A 127 -11.90 -0.11 5.55
C LEU A 127 -12.48 0.65 4.34
N TYR A 128 -11.59 1.13 3.48
CA TYR A 128 -11.91 1.88 2.28
C TYR A 128 -11.95 0.94 1.08
N ILE A 129 -13.04 0.97 0.33
CA ILE A 129 -13.30 0.08 -0.81
C ILE A 129 -13.29 0.89 -2.09
N PHE A 130 -12.42 0.54 -3.03
CA PHE A 130 -12.24 1.22 -4.30
C PHE A 130 -12.55 0.29 -5.48
N ASP A 131 -13.13 0.83 -6.55
CA ASP A 131 -13.32 0.09 -7.80
C ASP A 131 -11.98 -0.20 -8.51
N VAL A 132 -12.05 -0.90 -9.64
CA VAL A 132 -10.87 -1.24 -10.47
C VAL A 132 -10.09 -0.01 -10.99
N ASN A 133 -10.71 1.17 -11.03
CA ASN A 133 -10.08 2.42 -11.45
C ASN A 133 -9.51 3.20 -10.25
N GLY A 134 -9.70 2.72 -9.02
CA GLY A 134 -9.28 3.41 -7.80
C GLY A 134 -10.28 4.46 -7.29
N THR A 135 -11.52 4.45 -7.78
CA THR A 135 -12.59 5.35 -7.32
C THR A 135 -13.19 4.83 -6.01
N HIS A 136 -13.21 5.66 -4.96
CA HIS A 136 -13.70 5.27 -3.64
C HIS A 136 -15.21 5.03 -3.65
N GLN A 137 -15.66 3.81 -3.39
CA GLN A 137 -17.08 3.44 -3.44
C GLN A 137 -17.72 3.45 -2.06
N TYR A 138 -17.03 2.91 -1.06
CA TYR A 138 -17.56 2.72 0.28
C TYR A 138 -16.48 2.86 1.34
N THR A 139 -16.86 3.40 2.49
CA THR A 139 -16.14 3.19 3.75
C THR A 139 -16.97 2.24 4.61
N VAL A 140 -16.35 1.19 5.13
CA VAL A 140 -16.98 0.25 6.05
C VAL A 140 -16.22 0.18 7.37
N SER A 141 -16.91 -0.20 8.45
CA SER A 141 -16.29 -0.45 9.75
C SER A 141 -15.37 -1.66 9.67
N LEU A 142 -14.10 -1.50 10.04
CA LEU A 142 -13.14 -2.61 10.09
C LEU A 142 -13.51 -3.64 11.17
N VAL A 143 -14.30 -3.23 12.18
CA VAL A 143 -14.68 -4.08 13.31
C VAL A 143 -16.01 -4.80 13.06
N THR A 144 -17.02 -4.09 12.55
CA THR A 144 -18.38 -4.64 12.40
C THR A 144 -18.71 -5.05 10.96
N GLY A 145 -18.00 -4.52 9.97
CA GLY A 145 -18.30 -4.72 8.55
C GLY A 145 -19.46 -3.87 8.03
N ASP A 146 -20.05 -3.01 8.86
CA ASP A 146 -21.17 -2.15 8.47
C ASP A 146 -20.70 -1.00 7.56
N TYR A 147 -21.53 -0.63 6.59
CA TYR A 147 -21.29 0.54 5.74
C TYR A 147 -21.40 1.83 6.55
N LEU A 148 -20.31 2.59 6.60
CA LEU A 148 -20.22 3.90 7.24
C LEU A 148 -20.54 5.02 6.26
N TYR A 149 -20.01 4.92 5.04
CA TYR A 149 -20.23 5.91 3.98
C TYR A 149 -20.39 5.25 2.62
N ASN A 150 -21.30 5.79 1.81
CA ASN A 150 -21.49 5.44 0.41
C ASN A 150 -21.25 6.67 -0.48
N PHE A 151 -20.46 6.51 -1.53
CA PHE A 151 -20.03 7.58 -2.43
C PHE A 151 -20.72 7.46 -3.80
N SER A 152 -21.41 8.52 -4.22
CA SER A 152 -22.08 8.58 -5.54
C SER A 152 -21.32 9.48 -6.51
N TYR A 153 -21.26 9.08 -7.78
CA TYR A 153 -20.52 9.79 -8.83
C TYR A 153 -21.38 10.13 -10.04
N SER A 154 -20.98 11.16 -10.79
CA SER A 154 -21.50 11.43 -12.12
C SER A 154 -20.91 10.45 -13.15
N ASN A 155 -21.43 10.48 -14.39
CA ASN A 155 -20.87 9.71 -15.51
C ASN A 155 -19.41 10.09 -15.84
N ASP A 156 -18.97 11.27 -15.40
CA ASP A 156 -17.61 11.77 -15.60
C ASP A 156 -16.69 11.51 -14.39
N ASN A 157 -17.13 10.66 -13.45
CA ASN A 157 -16.46 10.32 -12.19
C ASN A 157 -16.26 11.52 -11.23
N ASP A 158 -17.10 12.55 -11.33
CA ASP A 158 -17.13 13.61 -10.31
C ASP A 158 -17.98 13.14 -9.13
N ILE A 159 -17.48 13.26 -7.91
CA ILE A 159 -18.27 12.99 -6.71
C ILE A 159 -19.49 13.93 -6.65
N THR A 160 -20.66 13.36 -6.41
CA THR A 160 -21.96 14.06 -6.37
C THR A 160 -22.64 13.97 -5.02
N ALA A 161 -22.41 12.89 -4.25
CA ALA A 161 -22.95 12.76 -2.92
C ALA A 161 -22.13 11.82 -2.04
N VAL A 162 -22.19 12.06 -0.74
CA VAL A 162 -21.73 11.15 0.32
C VAL A 162 -22.90 10.93 1.27
N THR A 163 -23.25 9.67 1.48
CA THR A 163 -24.33 9.28 2.39
C THR A 163 -23.76 8.51 3.57
N ASP A 164 -24.05 8.93 4.79
CA ASP A 164 -23.63 8.21 6.01
C ASP A 164 -24.53 7.00 6.31
N SER A 165 -24.16 6.23 7.35
CA SER A 165 -24.90 5.05 7.81
C SER A 165 -26.31 5.35 8.33
N ASN A 166 -26.60 6.60 8.70
CA ASN A 166 -27.92 7.05 9.15
C ASN A 166 -28.81 7.52 7.98
N GLY A 167 -28.29 7.51 6.74
CA GLY A 167 -28.97 8.01 5.55
C GLY A 167 -28.85 9.52 5.32
N ASN A 168 -28.05 10.23 6.12
CA ASN A 168 -27.79 11.65 5.93
C ASN A 168 -26.92 11.83 4.68
N THR A 169 -27.45 12.57 3.69
CA THR A 169 -26.77 12.76 2.41
C THR A 169 -26.26 14.18 2.25
N LEU A 170 -24.94 14.34 2.18
CA LEU A 170 -24.30 15.56 1.69
C LEU A 170 -24.20 15.51 0.17
N ARG A 171 -24.65 16.55 -0.52
CA ARG A 171 -24.69 16.61 -2.00
C ARG A 171 -23.80 17.73 -2.52
N ILE A 172 -22.97 17.42 -3.51
CA ILE A 172 -22.10 18.36 -4.20
C ILE A 172 -22.75 18.69 -5.53
N ARG A 173 -23.04 19.97 -5.76
CA ARG A 173 -23.61 20.45 -7.02
C ARG A 173 -22.53 21.14 -7.82
N ARG A 174 -22.48 20.80 -9.11
CA ARG A 174 -21.56 21.35 -10.10
C ARG A 174 -22.33 22.08 -11.19
N ASP A 175 -21.67 23.03 -11.84
CA ASP A 175 -22.17 23.65 -13.07
C ASP A 175 -21.95 22.74 -14.30
N PRO A 176 -22.45 23.10 -15.50
CA PRO A 176 -22.23 22.30 -16.71
C PRO A 176 -20.75 22.16 -17.12
N ASN A 177 -19.86 23.03 -16.62
CA ASN A 177 -18.42 22.95 -16.85
C ASN A 177 -17.71 22.09 -15.78
N ARG A 178 -18.48 21.34 -14.97
CA ARG A 178 -18.02 20.45 -13.89
C ARG A 178 -17.41 21.18 -12.69
N MET A 179 -17.54 22.50 -12.60
CA MET A 179 -17.02 23.28 -11.47
C MET A 179 -17.95 23.16 -10.25
N PRO A 180 -17.43 22.88 -9.05
CA PRO A 180 -18.27 22.77 -7.86
C PRO A 180 -18.76 24.17 -7.45
N VAL A 181 -20.08 24.32 -7.32
CA VAL A 181 -20.73 25.62 -7.04
C VAL A 181 -21.36 25.67 -5.65
N ARG A 182 -21.83 24.54 -5.11
CA ARG A 182 -22.38 24.48 -3.76
C ARG A 182 -22.37 23.07 -3.20
N VAL A 183 -22.33 23.00 -1.88
CA VAL A 183 -22.61 21.80 -1.08
C VAL A 183 -23.96 21.99 -0.41
N VAL A 184 -24.79 20.95 -0.44
CA VAL A 184 -26.05 20.88 0.27
C VAL A 184 -25.87 19.84 1.37
N SER A 185 -25.90 20.28 2.63
CA SER A 185 -25.81 19.40 3.79
C SER A 185 -27.12 18.61 4.01
N PRO A 186 -27.09 17.58 4.87
CA PRO A 186 -28.27 16.75 5.13
C PRO A 186 -29.50 17.49 5.66
N ASP A 187 -29.30 18.59 6.39
CA ASP A 187 -30.33 19.49 6.90
C ASP A 187 -30.81 20.54 5.86
N ASN A 188 -30.43 20.36 4.58
CA ASN A 188 -30.69 21.26 3.46
C ASN A 188 -30.06 22.66 3.58
N GLN A 189 -29.10 22.87 4.49
CA GLN A 189 -28.29 24.08 4.45
C GLN A 189 -27.42 24.08 3.18
N VAL A 190 -27.37 25.24 2.53
CA VAL A 190 -26.58 25.43 1.31
C VAL A 190 -25.32 26.23 1.63
N ILE A 191 -24.18 25.62 1.34
CA ILE A 191 -22.86 26.25 1.40
C ILE A 191 -22.42 26.51 -0.04
N TRP A 192 -22.31 27.78 -0.41
CA TRP A 192 -21.82 28.18 -1.73
C TRP A 192 -20.30 28.14 -1.76
N LEU A 193 -19.77 27.65 -2.88
CA LEU A 193 -18.35 27.55 -3.15
C LEU A 193 -18.00 28.54 -4.25
N THR A 194 -17.04 29.42 -3.98
CA THR A 194 -16.46 30.28 -5.02
C THR A 194 -15.10 29.70 -5.40
N ILE A 195 -14.94 29.30 -6.65
CA ILE A 195 -13.65 28.86 -7.18
C ILE A 195 -12.94 30.05 -7.83
N GLY A 196 -11.69 30.29 -7.47
CA GLY A 196 -10.85 31.35 -8.03
C GLY A 196 -10.45 31.08 -9.48
N THR A 197 -9.91 32.09 -10.16
CA THR A 197 -9.43 31.96 -11.55
C THR A 197 -8.23 31.00 -11.69
N ASN A 198 -7.55 30.70 -10.58
CA ASN A 198 -6.50 29.68 -10.48
C ASN A 198 -7.05 28.24 -10.31
N GLY A 199 -8.37 28.06 -10.23
CA GLY A 199 -9.01 26.76 -10.02
C GLY A 199 -9.08 26.31 -8.55
N CYS A 200 -8.61 27.11 -7.60
CA CYS A 200 -8.63 26.79 -6.17
C CYS A 200 -9.90 27.33 -5.49
N LEU A 201 -10.35 26.66 -4.41
CA LEU A 201 -11.49 27.14 -3.61
C LEU A 201 -11.14 28.48 -2.95
N LYS A 202 -11.73 29.57 -3.42
CA LYS A 202 -11.48 30.93 -2.92
C LYS A 202 -12.28 31.24 -1.66
N SER A 203 -13.57 30.91 -1.62
CA SER A 203 -14.39 31.18 -0.44
C SER A 203 -15.55 30.20 -0.28
N MET A 204 -16.02 30.09 0.96
CA MET A 204 -17.22 29.35 1.34
C MET A 204 -18.19 30.30 2.03
N THR A 205 -19.44 30.35 1.58
CA THR A 205 -20.46 31.23 2.16
C THR A 205 -21.73 30.46 2.47
N ALA A 206 -22.41 30.80 3.57
CA ALA A 206 -23.70 30.23 3.92
C ALA A 206 -24.60 31.31 4.52
N GLN A 207 -25.89 31.30 4.18
CA GLN A 207 -26.89 32.25 4.69
C GLN A 207 -26.47 33.74 4.55
N GLY A 208 -25.73 34.08 3.50
CA GLY A 208 -25.24 35.44 3.25
C GLY A 208 -24.01 35.85 4.06
N GLN A 209 -23.44 34.96 4.88
CA GLN A 209 -22.20 35.19 5.61
C GLN A 209 -21.03 34.43 4.97
N GLU A 210 -19.86 35.05 4.95
CA GLU A 210 -18.62 34.37 4.59
C GLU A 210 -18.17 33.49 5.76
N LEU A 211 -18.13 32.18 5.54
CA LEU A 211 -17.67 31.23 6.53
C LEU A 211 -16.15 31.23 6.58
N VAL A 212 -15.52 31.17 5.39
CA VAL A 212 -14.07 31.08 5.23
C VAL A 212 -13.66 31.72 3.91
N LEU A 213 -12.53 32.44 3.92
CA LEU A 213 -11.82 32.95 2.76
C LEU A 213 -10.43 32.32 2.71
N PHE A 214 -10.05 31.81 1.55
CA PHE A 214 -8.74 31.21 1.29
C PHE A 214 -7.91 32.09 0.35
N THR A 215 -6.61 32.15 0.60
CA THR A 215 -5.63 32.83 -0.26
C THR A 215 -4.53 31.84 -0.65
N TYR A 216 -4.15 31.85 -1.92
CA TYR A 216 -3.12 30.99 -2.52
C TYR A 216 -2.13 31.83 -3.30
#